data_AF-A0A7Y4TL26-F1
#
_entry.id   AF-A0A7Y4TL26-F1
#
_cell.length_a   1.000
_cell.length_b   1.000
_cell.length_c   1.000
_cell.angle_alpha   90.00
_cell.angle_beta   90.00
_cell.angle_gamma   90.00
#
_symmetry.space_group_name_H-M   'P 1'
#
loop_
_entity.id
_entity.type
_entity.pdbx_description
1 polymer ?
#
loop_
_entity_poly.entity_id
_entity_poly.type
_entity_poly.pdbx_seq_one_letter_code
_entity_poly.pdbx_strand_id
1 'polypeptide(L)'
;MTTTYEYYNNDLLKRLKDATTSATLFDRQYNYNSSNQISQITDLTQTRMFGYDNVDRLQSANSTLSGANETYAFDDVGNRTSSHLSATYGYQSGKFNQMASTATATMNYDANGNTIQKSEGSNFWRYTWDYENRLVKASTRKQNVRYKYDALGRRVERNFDYGKERTKFTHDGLDVMVDDDFGTLTKYLNGPGIDNKLRMQTGNTVSYFLTDHLGSTNGLADSTGAITSSTNYDSFGNQTSTLATRYGFTGRERDDFTGQMYYRARFYDAKPGRFTSEDPIGFAGADYNLYNYVKNNPLNRKDPSGNISLPFLGLPNLFPSSKKKGCDEEQKSCERDLEKMKATFSATVSDMTANGQRHPFYPYNGLQGTAALLTGRTPYMSCFDQASLTRNALSAGSYENPWNFNFEQSTIPFTDWHPHTWIRAVSGNPKCKSLRLDPWKGTVGDSAFLL
;
A
#
# COMPACT_ATOMS: atom_id res chain seq x y z
N MET A 1 -25.43 13.89 3.83
CA MET A 1 -24.24 13.88 4.71
C MET A 1 -23.02 14.00 3.83
N THR A 2 -22.00 14.74 4.29
CA THR A 2 -20.78 15.01 3.55
C THR A 2 -19.59 14.74 4.46
N THR A 3 -18.60 14.02 3.94
CA THR A 3 -17.29 13.84 4.58
C THR A 3 -16.28 14.74 3.87
N THR A 4 -15.64 15.62 4.61
CA THR A 4 -14.64 16.57 4.11
C THR A 4 -13.27 16.23 4.68
N TYR A 5 -12.26 16.25 3.82
CA TYR A 5 -10.86 16.05 4.16
C TYR A 5 -10.09 17.34 3.87
N GLU A 6 -9.35 17.83 4.85
CA GLU A 6 -8.40 18.93 4.68
C GLU A 6 -6.99 18.40 4.89
N TYR A 7 -6.02 18.88 4.12
CA TYR A 7 -4.63 18.41 4.16
C TYR A 7 -3.66 19.57 4.35
N TYR A 8 -2.51 19.28 4.96
CA TYR A 8 -1.35 20.16 4.92
C TYR A 8 -0.66 20.10 3.54
N ASN A 9 0.26 21.03 3.27
CA ASN A 9 1.01 21.08 2.00
C ASN A 9 1.90 19.85 1.74
N ASN A 10 2.16 19.04 2.78
CA ASN A 10 2.92 17.79 2.70
C ASN A 10 2.00 16.54 2.63
N ASP A 11 0.74 16.72 2.22
CA ASP A 11 -0.28 15.68 2.04
C ASP A 11 -0.68 14.93 3.34
N LEU A 12 -0.27 15.41 4.52
CA LEU A 12 -0.76 14.89 5.79
C LEU A 12 -2.19 15.37 6.06
N LEU A 13 -3.04 14.48 6.55
CA LEU A 13 -4.44 14.77 6.86
C LEU A 13 -4.51 15.78 8.02
N LYS A 14 -4.98 16.99 7.74
CA LYS A 14 -5.15 18.04 8.75
C LYS A 14 -6.48 17.89 9.49
N ARG A 15 -7.55 17.57 8.76
CA ARG A 15 -8.90 17.46 9.34
C ARG A 15 -9.75 16.47 8.59
N LEU A 16 -10.55 15.70 9.33
CA LEU A 16 -11.60 14.83 8.81
C LEU A 16 -12.92 15.21 9.48
N LYS A 17 -13.91 15.61 8.70
CA LYS A 17 -15.18 16.10 9.21
C LYS A 17 -16.35 15.43 8.51
N ASP A 18 -17.26 14.87 9.30
CA ASP A 18 -18.55 14.34 8.85
C ASP A 18 -19.66 15.30 9.30
N ALA A 19 -20.48 15.77 8.35
CA ALA A 19 -21.55 16.71 8.65
C ALA A 19 -22.81 16.46 7.81
N THR A 20 -23.97 16.83 8.36
CA THR A 20 -25.19 17.06 7.59
C THR A 20 -25.25 18.54 7.19
N THR A 21 -26.34 18.96 6.53
CA THR A 21 -26.59 20.38 6.27
C THR A 21 -26.85 21.19 7.53
N SER A 22 -27.20 20.55 8.65
CA SER A 22 -27.65 21.20 9.90
C SER A 22 -26.77 20.89 11.11
N ALA A 23 -25.92 19.85 11.07
CA ALA A 23 -25.12 19.42 12.22
C ALA A 23 -23.75 18.87 11.81
N THR A 24 -22.76 19.05 12.69
CA THR A 24 -21.49 18.32 12.60
C THR A 24 -21.61 17.05 13.43
N LEU A 25 -21.31 15.90 12.82
CA LEU A 25 -21.42 14.58 13.44
C LEU A 25 -20.09 14.14 14.05
N PHE A 26 -19.03 14.23 13.26
CA PHE A 26 -17.65 14.03 13.71
C PHE A 26 -16.78 15.13 13.12
N ASP A 27 -15.78 15.56 13.89
CA ASP A 27 -14.79 16.55 13.45
C ASP A 27 -13.50 16.21 14.16
N ARG A 28 -12.48 15.79 13.42
CA ARG A 28 -11.18 15.37 13.95
C ARG A 28 -10.09 16.18 13.27
N GLN A 29 -9.34 16.94 14.06
CA GLN A 29 -8.18 17.71 13.63
C GLN A 29 -6.91 17.02 14.10
N TYR A 30 -5.92 16.92 13.23
CA TYR A 30 -4.68 16.18 13.49
C TYR A 30 -3.49 17.13 13.45
N ASN A 31 -2.66 17.08 14.48
CA ASN A 31 -1.33 17.69 14.47
C ASN A 31 -0.27 16.59 14.47
N TYR A 32 0.90 16.94 13.96
CA TYR A 32 2.02 16.02 13.76
C TYR A 32 3.28 16.53 14.45
N ASN A 33 4.14 15.61 14.89
CA ASN A 33 5.49 15.94 15.34
C ASN A 33 6.46 16.08 14.16
N SER A 34 7.73 16.39 14.43
CA SER A 34 8.78 16.53 13.41
C SER A 34 9.08 15.24 12.63
N SER A 35 8.66 14.08 13.15
CA SER A 35 8.76 12.78 12.49
C SER A 35 7.50 12.43 11.67
N ASN A 36 6.59 13.38 11.48
CA ASN A 36 5.30 13.20 10.82
C ASN A 36 4.38 12.14 11.47
N GLN A 37 4.55 11.88 12.77
CA GLN A 37 3.63 11.05 13.55
C GLN A 37 2.55 11.94 14.16
N ILE A 38 1.32 11.45 14.25
CA ILE A 38 0.22 12.15 14.90
C ILE A 38 0.60 12.42 16.36
N SER A 39 0.80 13.70 16.69
CA SER A 39 1.12 14.16 18.04
C SER A 39 -0.14 14.61 18.80
N GLN A 40 -1.21 14.94 18.08
CA GLN A 40 -2.46 15.37 18.67
C GLN A 40 -3.66 15.03 17.78
N ILE A 41 -4.77 14.64 18.41
CA ILE A 41 -6.09 14.60 17.78
C ILE A 41 -7.04 15.42 18.64
N THR A 42 -7.65 16.44 18.07
CA THR A 42 -8.76 17.18 18.68
C THR A 42 -10.05 16.77 18.00
N ASP A 43 -11.00 16.26 18.79
CA ASP A 43 -12.36 16.00 18.36
C ASP A 43 -13.39 16.92 19.05
N LEU A 44 -14.68 16.72 18.78
CA LEU A 44 -15.77 17.54 19.32
C LEU A 44 -15.86 17.51 20.86
N THR A 45 -15.32 16.49 21.50
CA THR A 45 -15.49 16.21 22.93
C THR A 45 -14.18 16.21 23.71
N GLN A 46 -13.05 15.96 23.04
CA GLN A 46 -11.77 15.82 23.70
C GLN A 46 -10.59 16.21 22.81
N THR A 47 -9.47 16.46 23.47
CA THR A 47 -8.15 16.51 22.84
C THR A 47 -7.30 15.39 23.40
N ARG A 48 -6.65 14.63 22.52
CA ARG A 48 -5.66 13.59 22.86
C ARG A 48 -4.29 14.02 22.38
N MET A 49 -3.29 13.92 23.26
CA MET A 49 -1.88 14.17 22.95
C MET A 49 -1.11 12.86 23.01
N PHE A 50 -0.34 12.57 21.98
CA PHE A 50 0.33 11.28 21.80
C PHE A 50 1.85 11.42 21.96
N GLY A 51 2.44 10.50 22.71
CA GLY A 51 3.89 10.39 22.89
C GLY A 51 4.41 9.05 22.38
N TYR A 52 5.59 9.09 21.75
CA TYR A 52 6.26 7.94 21.17
C TYR A 52 7.66 7.78 21.77
N ASP A 53 8.18 6.56 21.77
CA ASP A 53 9.58 6.32 22.10
C ASP A 53 10.53 6.57 20.92
N ASN A 54 11.82 6.37 21.15
CA ASN A 54 12.88 6.58 20.17
C ASN A 54 12.88 5.58 18.99
N VAL A 55 12.00 4.58 19.01
CA VAL A 55 11.80 3.61 17.93
C VAL A 55 10.35 3.62 17.43
N ASP A 56 9.68 4.77 17.56
CA ASP A 56 8.37 5.08 17.01
C ASP A 56 7.19 4.28 17.58
N ARG A 57 7.34 3.65 18.76
CA ARG A 57 6.25 2.93 19.43
C ARG A 57 5.44 3.90 20.29
N LEU A 58 4.12 3.77 20.28
CA LEU A 58 3.23 4.61 21.08
C LEU A 58 3.39 4.33 22.57
N GLN A 59 3.86 5.29 23.35
CA GLN A 59 4.01 5.18 24.81
C GLN A 59 2.86 5.82 25.59
N SER A 60 2.21 6.85 25.06
CA SER A 60 1.12 7.52 25.77
C SER A 60 0.09 8.13 24.84
N ALA A 61 -1.16 8.15 25.31
CA ALA A 61 -2.24 8.98 24.78
C ALA A 61 -2.92 9.70 25.96
N ASN A 62 -2.59 10.96 26.17
CA ASN A 62 -3.13 11.77 27.25
C ASN A 62 -4.38 12.51 26.78
N SER A 63 -5.51 12.28 27.43
CA SER A 63 -6.80 12.83 27.09
C SER A 63 -7.19 13.99 28.01
N THR A 64 -7.90 14.99 27.47
CA THR A 64 -8.58 16.00 28.29
C THR A 64 -9.82 15.45 29.02
N LEU A 65 -10.30 14.26 28.64
CA LEU A 65 -11.35 13.56 29.39
C LEU A 65 -10.75 12.77 30.54
N SER A 66 -11.30 12.99 31.73
CA SER A 66 -10.89 12.28 32.94
C SER A 66 -11.03 10.76 32.78
N GLY A 67 -9.99 10.03 33.19
CA GLY A 67 -9.96 8.57 33.15
C GLY A 67 -9.70 7.94 31.77
N ALA A 68 -9.46 8.74 30.73
CA ALA A 68 -9.21 8.25 29.36
C ALA A 68 -7.73 8.31 28.95
N ASN A 69 -6.81 8.39 29.91
CA ASN A 69 -5.37 8.37 29.63
C ASN A 69 -4.91 6.94 29.37
N GLU A 70 -4.08 6.79 28.35
CA GLU A 70 -3.46 5.54 27.98
C GLU A 70 -1.95 5.63 28.19
N THR A 71 -1.37 4.61 28.79
CA THR A 71 0.08 4.44 28.93
C THR A 71 0.46 3.05 28.44
N TYR A 72 1.66 2.93 27.86
CA TYR A 72 2.19 1.69 27.31
C TYR A 72 3.69 1.62 27.59
N ALA A 73 4.14 0.44 28.01
CA ALA A 73 5.57 0.12 28.12
C ALA A 73 5.88 -1.10 27.26
N PHE A 74 7.13 -1.17 26.78
CA PHE A 74 7.61 -2.25 25.93
C PHE A 74 8.99 -2.72 26.37
N ASP A 75 9.31 -3.98 26.11
CA ASP A 75 10.69 -4.47 26.20
C ASP A 75 11.48 -4.17 24.91
N ASP A 76 12.76 -4.56 24.88
CA ASP A 76 13.66 -4.28 23.75
C ASP A 76 13.27 -5.03 22.47
N VAL A 77 12.51 -6.12 22.58
CA VAL A 77 12.00 -6.91 21.44
C VAL A 77 10.54 -6.56 21.12
N GLY A 78 10.05 -5.42 21.63
CA GLY A 78 8.78 -4.84 21.25
C GLY A 78 7.56 -5.53 21.84
N ASN A 79 7.72 -6.44 22.79
CA ASN A 79 6.59 -6.95 23.54
C ASN A 79 6.07 -5.86 24.47
N ARG A 80 4.75 -5.67 24.52
CA ARG A 80 4.13 -4.77 25.50
C ARG A 80 4.25 -5.35 26.90
N THR A 81 4.90 -4.65 27.82
CA THR A 81 5.11 -5.08 29.22
C THR A 81 4.07 -4.52 30.18
N SER A 82 3.42 -3.40 29.83
CA SER A 82 2.24 -2.87 30.55
C SER A 82 1.35 -2.03 29.64
N SER A 83 0.10 -1.84 30.05
CA SER A 83 -0.81 -0.84 29.50
C SER A 83 -1.73 -0.24 30.57
N HIS A 84 -2.49 0.78 30.19
CA HIS A 84 -3.60 1.30 31.01
C HIS A 84 -4.66 0.23 31.38
N LEU A 85 -4.71 -0.92 30.69
CA LEU A 85 -5.62 -2.04 30.99
C LEU A 85 -4.97 -3.14 31.84
N SER A 86 -3.65 -3.20 31.90
CA SER A 86 -2.92 -4.26 32.62
C SER A 86 -1.57 -3.72 33.11
N ALA A 87 -1.39 -3.71 34.42
CA ALA A 87 -0.14 -3.23 35.03
C ALA A 87 1.09 -4.05 34.59
N THR A 88 0.89 -5.32 34.26
CA THR A 88 1.95 -6.21 33.76
C THR A 88 1.43 -7.14 32.67
N TYR A 89 2.32 -7.47 31.74
CA TYR A 89 2.19 -8.56 30.78
C TYR A 89 3.41 -9.47 30.91
N GLY A 90 3.18 -10.76 31.13
CA GLY A 90 4.23 -11.76 31.26
C GLY A 90 4.47 -12.50 29.94
N TYR A 91 5.73 -12.81 29.64
CA TYR A 91 6.14 -13.53 28.44
C TYR A 91 6.90 -14.81 28.80
N GLN A 92 6.75 -15.84 27.97
CA GLN A 92 7.37 -17.13 28.19
C GLN A 92 8.87 -17.06 27.86
N SER A 93 9.72 -17.43 28.83
CA SER A 93 11.18 -17.48 28.63
C SER A 93 11.54 -18.52 27.56
N GLY A 94 12.40 -18.13 26.61
CA GLY A 94 12.86 -18.99 25.52
C GLY A 94 11.80 -19.39 24.49
N LYS A 95 10.63 -18.75 24.50
CA LYS A 95 9.50 -19.02 23.59
C LYS A 95 9.09 -17.77 22.80
N PHE A 96 10.09 -17.05 22.27
CA PHE A 96 9.98 -15.94 21.30
C PHE A 96 8.64 -15.18 21.34
N ASN A 97 8.54 -14.14 22.17
CA ASN A 97 7.40 -13.22 22.21
C ASN A 97 6.03 -13.85 22.59
N GLN A 98 5.93 -15.14 22.94
CA GLN A 98 4.69 -15.74 23.41
C GLN A 98 4.28 -15.16 24.78
N MET A 99 3.05 -14.65 24.88
CA MET A 99 2.55 -14.03 26.11
C MET A 99 2.06 -15.11 27.05
N ALA A 100 2.68 -15.24 28.22
CA ALA A 100 2.25 -16.18 29.24
C ALA A 100 1.00 -15.69 29.97
N SER A 101 0.93 -14.39 30.26
CA SER A 101 -0.13 -13.82 31.09
C SER A 101 -0.37 -12.32 30.90
N THR A 102 -1.57 -11.89 31.29
CA THR A 102 -1.94 -10.51 31.62
C THR A 102 -2.27 -10.45 33.12
N ALA A 103 -2.71 -9.30 33.63
CA ALA A 103 -3.24 -9.19 34.99
C ALA A 103 -4.47 -10.09 35.24
N THR A 104 -5.22 -10.47 34.20
CA THR A 104 -6.50 -11.19 34.33
C THR A 104 -6.54 -12.53 33.58
N ALA A 105 -5.55 -12.81 32.73
CA ALA A 105 -5.57 -13.96 31.86
C ALA A 105 -4.23 -14.70 31.75
N THR A 106 -4.28 -15.97 31.42
CA THR A 106 -3.13 -16.79 31.02
C THR A 106 -3.34 -17.42 29.66
N MET A 107 -2.28 -17.62 28.90
CA MET A 107 -2.33 -18.17 27.54
C MET A 107 -1.35 -19.31 27.33
N ASN A 108 -1.77 -20.28 26.53
CA ASN A 108 -0.95 -21.39 26.05
C ASN A 108 -0.94 -21.43 24.53
N TYR A 109 0.14 -21.96 23.97
CA TYR A 109 0.40 -22.00 22.54
C TYR A 109 0.65 -23.43 22.05
N ASP A 110 0.40 -23.68 20.78
CA ASP A 110 0.94 -24.85 20.09
C ASP A 110 2.39 -24.62 19.63
N ALA A 111 2.98 -25.62 18.97
CA ALA A 111 4.34 -25.56 18.47
C ALA A 111 4.55 -24.56 17.31
N ASN A 112 3.46 -24.12 16.65
CA ASN A 112 3.49 -23.12 15.59
C ASN A 112 3.25 -21.69 16.13
N GLY A 113 3.18 -21.54 17.46
CA GLY A 113 2.96 -20.23 18.08
C GLY A 113 1.51 -19.75 18.00
N ASN A 114 0.52 -20.62 17.74
CA ASN A 114 -0.88 -20.21 17.81
C ASN A 114 -1.40 -20.34 19.23
N THR A 115 -2.16 -19.34 19.68
CA THR A 115 -2.85 -19.41 20.97
C THR A 115 -3.88 -20.54 20.93
N ILE A 116 -3.74 -21.56 21.76
CA ILE A 116 -4.67 -22.70 21.84
C ILE A 116 -5.60 -22.61 23.04
N GLN A 117 -5.21 -21.88 24.09
CA GLN A 117 -6.02 -21.68 25.28
C GLN A 117 -5.83 -20.27 25.85
N LYS A 118 -6.92 -19.70 26.36
CA LYS A 118 -6.91 -18.47 27.17
C LYS A 118 -7.82 -18.67 28.38
N SER A 119 -7.27 -18.57 29.58
CA SER A 119 -8.05 -18.60 30.82
C SER A 119 -8.16 -17.19 31.35
N GLU A 120 -9.36 -16.63 31.44
CA GLU A 120 -9.63 -15.27 31.94
C GLU A 120 -10.77 -15.32 32.97
N GLY A 121 -10.43 -15.30 34.26
CA GLY A 121 -11.38 -15.54 35.33
C GLY A 121 -12.07 -16.92 35.20
N SER A 122 -13.40 -16.94 35.14
CA SER A 122 -14.20 -18.15 34.94
C SER A 122 -14.32 -18.58 33.47
N ASN A 123 -13.91 -17.72 32.54
CA ASN A 123 -13.97 -18.00 31.11
C ASN A 123 -12.74 -18.80 30.68
N PHE A 124 -12.99 -19.99 30.15
CA PHE A 124 -11.95 -20.86 29.61
C PHE A 124 -12.16 -21.01 28.11
N TRP A 125 -11.28 -20.39 27.32
CA TRP A 125 -11.30 -20.44 25.88
C TRP A 125 -10.39 -21.54 25.35
N ARG A 126 -10.87 -22.27 24.33
CA ARG A 126 -10.09 -23.17 23.50
C ARG A 126 -10.19 -22.74 22.04
N TYR A 127 -9.04 -22.69 21.40
CA TYR A 127 -8.89 -22.34 20.00
C TYR A 127 -8.33 -23.54 19.23
N THR A 128 -8.89 -23.82 18.06
CA THR A 128 -8.46 -24.92 17.19
C THR A 128 -8.06 -24.35 15.84
N TRP A 129 -6.89 -24.75 15.38
CA TRP A 129 -6.26 -24.26 14.16
C TRP A 129 -6.18 -25.41 13.14
N ASP A 130 -6.27 -25.08 11.85
CA ASP A 130 -6.06 -26.05 10.78
C ASP A 130 -4.58 -26.18 10.40
N TYR A 131 -4.28 -27.06 9.45
CA TYR A 131 -2.92 -27.30 8.98
C TYR A 131 -2.29 -26.10 8.23
N GLU A 132 -3.10 -25.12 7.82
CA GLU A 132 -2.65 -23.86 7.18
C GLU A 132 -2.53 -22.73 8.21
N ASN A 133 -2.51 -23.05 9.50
CA ASN A 133 -2.36 -22.10 10.60
C ASN A 133 -3.53 -21.10 10.73
N ARG A 134 -4.74 -21.48 10.31
CA ARG A 134 -5.95 -20.63 10.42
C ARG A 134 -6.86 -21.10 11.56
N LEU A 135 -7.41 -20.15 12.31
CA LEU A 135 -8.34 -20.45 13.41
C LEU A 135 -9.66 -20.99 12.83
N VAL A 136 -9.97 -22.26 13.04
CA VAL A 136 -11.21 -22.89 12.55
C VAL A 136 -12.29 -23.02 13.61
N LYS A 137 -11.94 -22.89 14.90
CA LYS A 137 -12.90 -22.94 15.99
C LYS A 137 -12.42 -22.15 17.21
N ALA A 138 -13.33 -21.38 17.81
CA ALA A 138 -13.17 -20.85 19.15
C ALA A 138 -14.32 -21.35 20.03
N SER A 139 -14.02 -21.74 21.27
CA SER A 139 -15.01 -22.33 22.16
C SER A 139 -14.78 -21.99 23.62
N THR A 140 -15.89 -21.89 24.36
CA THR A 140 -15.90 -21.96 25.81
C THR A 140 -16.45 -23.31 26.25
N ARG A 141 -16.65 -23.52 27.56
CA ARG A 141 -17.36 -24.70 28.06
C ARG A 141 -18.82 -24.78 27.61
N LYS A 142 -19.44 -23.65 27.25
CA LYS A 142 -20.89 -23.56 26.98
C LYS A 142 -21.23 -23.48 25.49
N GLN A 143 -20.37 -22.86 24.70
CA GLN A 143 -20.70 -22.42 23.35
C GLN A 143 -19.44 -22.38 22.47
N ASN A 144 -19.62 -22.50 21.16
CA ASN A 144 -18.54 -22.41 20.21
C ASN A 144 -18.97 -21.79 18.88
N VAL A 145 -18.00 -21.18 18.22
CA VAL A 145 -18.09 -20.69 16.86
C VAL A 145 -17.08 -21.45 16.00
N ARG A 146 -17.46 -21.75 14.76
CA ARG A 146 -16.60 -22.36 13.76
C ARG A 146 -16.47 -21.44 12.56
N TYR A 147 -15.30 -21.46 11.95
CA TYR A 147 -14.99 -20.67 10.77
C TYR A 147 -14.63 -21.58 9.61
N LYS A 148 -15.04 -21.21 8.39
CA LYS A 148 -14.60 -21.87 7.16
C LYS A 148 -13.92 -20.87 6.24
N TYR A 149 -12.96 -21.38 5.50
CA TYR A 149 -12.13 -20.61 4.59
C TYR A 149 -12.27 -21.18 3.16
N ASP A 150 -12.16 -20.31 2.16
CA ASP A 150 -12.01 -20.75 0.77
C ASP A 150 -10.54 -21.07 0.44
N ALA A 151 -10.30 -21.51 -0.79
CA ALA A 151 -8.96 -21.85 -1.28
C ALA A 151 -8.01 -20.63 -1.39
N LEU A 152 -8.53 -19.40 -1.29
CA LEU A 152 -7.74 -18.17 -1.24
C LEU A 152 -7.47 -17.72 0.21
N GLY A 153 -7.89 -18.51 1.20
CA GLY A 153 -7.72 -18.21 2.62
C GLY A 153 -8.69 -17.18 3.19
N ARG A 154 -9.74 -16.78 2.44
CA ARG A 154 -10.75 -15.84 2.92
C ARG A 154 -11.78 -16.57 3.77
N ARG A 155 -12.16 -16.00 4.92
CA ARG A 155 -13.27 -16.54 5.71
C ARG A 155 -14.59 -16.40 4.94
N VAL A 156 -15.23 -17.54 4.64
CA VAL A 156 -16.48 -17.63 3.87
C VAL A 156 -17.68 -18.04 4.71
N GLU A 157 -17.45 -18.52 5.94
CA GLU A 157 -18.54 -18.87 6.86
C GLU A 157 -18.12 -18.63 8.31
N ARG A 158 -19.07 -18.13 9.09
CA ARG A 158 -19.07 -18.13 10.55
C ARG A 158 -20.31 -18.89 11.01
N ASN A 159 -20.13 -19.93 11.84
CA ASN A 159 -21.23 -20.76 12.31
C ASN A 159 -21.21 -20.86 13.83
N PHE A 160 -22.26 -20.36 14.48
CA PHE A 160 -22.45 -20.40 15.91
C PHE A 160 -23.37 -21.56 16.31
N ASP A 161 -22.79 -22.62 16.89
CA ASP A 161 -23.48 -23.89 17.08
C ASP A 161 -24.73 -23.81 17.98
N TYR A 162 -24.78 -22.86 18.93
CA TYR A 162 -25.82 -22.79 19.95
C TYR A 162 -26.97 -21.82 19.64
N GLY A 163 -26.92 -21.12 18.49
CA GLY A 163 -27.81 -19.97 18.21
C GLY A 163 -28.52 -19.97 16.87
N LYS A 164 -28.36 -21.00 16.01
CA LYS A 164 -28.78 -20.96 14.60
C LYS A 164 -28.32 -19.65 13.92
N GLU A 165 -27.10 -19.18 14.22
CA GLU A 165 -26.48 -18.10 13.46
C GLU A 165 -25.44 -18.74 12.55
N ARG A 166 -25.58 -18.53 11.25
CA ARG A 166 -24.69 -19.09 10.24
C ARG A 166 -24.61 -18.06 9.13
N THR A 167 -23.66 -17.17 9.28
CA THR A 167 -23.39 -16.14 8.28
C THR A 167 -22.43 -16.71 7.24
N LYS A 168 -22.89 -16.74 5.99
CA LYS A 168 -22.03 -16.97 4.83
C LYS A 168 -21.61 -15.64 4.23
N PHE A 169 -20.38 -15.57 3.76
CA PHE A 169 -19.80 -14.35 3.21
C PHE A 169 -19.54 -14.50 1.71
N THR A 170 -20.14 -13.63 0.91
CA THR A 170 -19.81 -13.48 -0.52
C THR A 170 -18.84 -12.32 -0.68
N HIS A 171 -17.69 -12.59 -1.29
CA HIS A 171 -16.60 -11.63 -1.42
C HIS A 171 -16.54 -11.00 -2.82
N ASP A 172 -16.16 -9.73 -2.86
CA ASP A 172 -15.63 -9.02 -4.03
C ASP A 172 -14.15 -8.67 -3.74
N GLY A 173 -13.24 -9.33 -4.44
CA GLY A 173 -11.81 -9.29 -4.11
C GLY A 173 -11.54 -9.75 -2.68
N LEU A 174 -10.98 -8.85 -1.85
CA LEU A 174 -10.66 -9.11 -0.44
C LEU A 174 -11.73 -8.64 0.54
N ASP A 175 -12.79 -7.99 0.06
CA ASP A 175 -13.85 -7.42 0.87
C ASP A 175 -15.14 -8.23 0.75
N VAL A 176 -15.86 -8.40 1.86
CA VAL A 176 -17.21 -8.97 1.81
C VAL A 176 -18.16 -7.95 1.16
N MET A 177 -18.97 -8.45 0.23
CA MET A 177 -20.06 -7.72 -0.43
C MET A 177 -21.43 -8.10 0.15
N VAL A 178 -21.61 -9.36 0.56
CA VAL A 178 -22.89 -9.84 1.12
C VAL A 178 -22.65 -10.79 2.28
N ASP A 179 -23.34 -10.54 3.38
CA ASP A 179 -23.62 -11.52 4.43
C ASP A 179 -24.96 -12.17 4.16
N ASP A 180 -25.02 -13.49 4.29
CA ASP A 180 -26.24 -14.28 4.27
C ASP A 180 -26.35 -15.02 5.61
N ASP A 181 -27.20 -14.50 6.50
CA ASP A 181 -27.56 -15.16 7.76
C ASP A 181 -28.96 -15.79 7.63
N PHE A 182 -28.98 -17.07 7.27
CA PHE A 182 -30.22 -17.84 7.04
C PHE A 182 -31.23 -17.16 6.10
N GLY A 183 -30.76 -16.53 5.03
CA GLY A 183 -31.58 -15.81 4.05
C GLY A 183 -31.75 -14.32 4.35
N THR A 184 -31.35 -13.86 5.55
CA THR A 184 -31.28 -12.43 5.86
C THR A 184 -30.01 -11.86 5.26
N LEU A 185 -30.18 -11.11 4.16
CA LEU A 185 -29.05 -10.54 3.44
C LEU A 185 -28.67 -9.16 3.98
N THR A 186 -27.40 -8.99 4.35
CA THR A 186 -26.79 -7.68 4.56
C THR A 186 -25.82 -7.38 3.43
N LYS A 187 -26.12 -6.36 2.63
CA LYS A 187 -25.33 -5.97 1.45
C LYS A 187 -24.44 -4.77 1.78
N TYR A 188 -23.18 -4.84 1.39
CA TYR A 188 -22.20 -3.78 1.59
C TYR A 188 -21.88 -3.08 0.27
N LEU A 189 -21.84 -1.75 0.30
CA LEU A 189 -21.19 -0.95 -0.73
C LEU A 189 -19.77 -0.63 -0.26
N ASN A 190 -18.80 -1.18 -0.97
CA ASN A 190 -17.38 -0.93 -0.74
C ASN A 190 -16.92 0.21 -1.65
N GLY A 191 -16.16 1.14 -1.09
CA GLY A 191 -15.44 2.16 -1.83
C GLY A 191 -14.15 1.61 -2.44
N PRO A 192 -13.37 2.45 -3.13
CA PRO A 192 -12.09 2.04 -3.69
C PRO A 192 -11.10 1.60 -2.61
N GLY A 193 -10.29 0.58 -2.95
CA GLY A 193 -9.31 0.00 -2.05
C GLY A 193 -9.91 -1.00 -1.07
N ILE A 194 -9.04 -1.57 -0.25
CA ILE A 194 -9.40 -2.56 0.76
C ILE A 194 -9.91 -1.87 2.03
N ASP A 195 -10.94 -2.46 2.65
CA ASP A 195 -11.45 -2.06 3.98
C ASP A 195 -12.15 -0.69 4.01
N ASN A 196 -12.72 -0.29 2.88
CA ASN A 196 -13.41 0.98 2.71
C ASN A 196 -14.94 0.76 2.65
N LYS A 197 -15.58 0.47 3.79
CA LYS A 197 -17.04 0.30 3.84
C LYS A 197 -17.72 1.68 3.75
N LEU A 198 -18.60 1.89 2.77
CA LEU A 198 -19.35 3.13 2.63
C LEU A 198 -20.78 3.01 3.17
N ARG A 199 -21.42 1.87 2.91
CA ARG A 199 -22.83 1.62 3.27
C ARG A 199 -23.07 0.15 3.56
N MET A 200 -23.96 -0.14 4.50
CA MET A 200 -24.59 -1.45 4.66
C MET A 200 -26.10 -1.34 4.51
N GLN A 201 -26.72 -2.41 4.03
CA GLN A 201 -28.17 -2.50 3.90
C GLN A 201 -28.67 -3.89 4.26
N THR A 202 -29.58 -3.98 5.24
CA THR A 202 -30.28 -5.21 5.62
C THR A 202 -31.78 -5.01 5.40
N GLY A 203 -32.36 -5.74 4.44
CA GLY A 203 -33.72 -5.44 3.97
C GLY A 203 -33.82 -4.00 3.44
N ASN A 204 -34.68 -3.19 4.07
CA ASN A 204 -34.86 -1.76 3.73
C ASN A 204 -34.06 -0.82 4.63
N THR A 205 -33.42 -1.33 5.69
CA THR A 205 -32.63 -0.51 6.61
C THR A 205 -31.26 -0.23 5.99
N VAL A 206 -30.93 1.05 5.83
CA VAL A 206 -29.67 1.52 5.27
C VAL A 206 -28.88 2.26 6.33
N SER A 207 -27.59 1.94 6.45
CA SER A 207 -26.66 2.66 7.32
C SER A 207 -25.38 3.03 6.57
N TYR A 208 -24.87 4.22 6.83
CA TYR A 208 -23.63 4.76 6.27
C TYR A 208 -22.53 4.74 7.32
N PHE A 209 -21.35 4.29 6.94
CA PHE A 209 -20.20 4.20 7.83
C PHE A 209 -19.55 5.58 8.00
N LEU A 210 -19.24 5.93 9.25
CA LEU A 210 -18.50 7.13 9.63
C LEU A 210 -17.19 6.67 10.27
N THR A 211 -16.08 6.93 9.58
CA THR A 211 -14.80 6.30 9.91
C THR A 211 -13.74 7.30 10.32
N ASP A 212 -12.76 6.85 11.12
CA ASP A 212 -11.57 7.63 11.42
C ASP A 212 -10.53 7.66 10.30
N HIS A 213 -9.41 8.34 10.58
CA HIS A 213 -8.29 8.40 9.66
C HIS A 213 -7.80 6.99 9.31
N LEU A 214 -7.77 6.05 10.24
CA LEU A 214 -7.37 4.66 9.96
C LEU A 214 -8.43 3.86 9.19
N GLY A 215 -9.65 4.40 9.05
CA GLY A 215 -10.82 3.68 8.55
C GLY A 215 -11.59 2.94 9.66
N SER A 216 -11.31 3.21 10.94
CA SER A 216 -12.07 2.63 12.05
C SER A 216 -13.47 3.20 12.10
N THR A 217 -14.50 2.37 12.21
CA THR A 217 -15.89 2.86 12.26
C THR A 217 -16.20 3.46 13.62
N ASN A 218 -16.35 4.78 13.71
CA ASN A 218 -16.79 5.43 14.96
C ASN A 218 -18.31 5.57 15.04
N GLY A 219 -19.01 5.47 13.91
CA GLY A 219 -20.46 5.49 13.93
C GLY A 219 -21.13 5.03 12.65
N LEU A 220 -22.44 4.84 12.77
CA LEU A 220 -23.35 4.52 11.68
C LEU A 220 -24.45 5.58 11.64
N ALA A 221 -24.67 6.18 10.47
CA ALA A 221 -25.76 7.11 10.24
C ALA A 221 -26.86 6.51 9.37
N ASP A 222 -28.12 6.84 9.62
CA ASP A 222 -29.22 6.48 8.72
C ASP A 222 -29.28 7.40 7.48
N SER A 223 -30.29 7.20 6.62
CA SER A 223 -30.49 8.03 5.42
C SER A 223 -30.83 9.50 5.69
N THR A 224 -31.25 9.84 6.91
CA THR A 224 -31.51 11.22 7.33
C THR A 224 -30.25 11.91 7.86
N GLY A 225 -29.19 11.14 8.13
CA GLY A 225 -27.96 11.61 8.74
C GLY A 225 -27.98 11.57 10.27
N ALA A 226 -28.94 10.88 10.87
CA ALA A 226 -28.98 10.65 12.32
C ALA A 226 -28.06 9.48 12.70
N ILE A 227 -27.28 9.65 13.77
CA ILE A 227 -26.41 8.58 14.30
C ILE A 227 -27.27 7.51 14.96
N THR A 228 -27.16 6.28 14.49
CA THR A 228 -27.90 5.09 14.98
C THR A 228 -27.07 4.21 15.91
N SER A 229 -25.75 4.28 15.78
CA SER A 229 -24.79 3.54 16.61
C SER A 229 -23.46 4.27 16.57
N SER A 230 -22.75 4.33 17.69
CA SER A 230 -21.41 4.90 17.77
C SER A 230 -20.55 4.21 18.81
N THR A 231 -19.23 4.30 18.62
CA THR A 231 -18.24 3.79 19.55
C THR A 231 -16.95 4.59 19.48
N ASN A 232 -16.18 4.53 20.56
CA ASN A 232 -14.81 5.03 20.62
C ASN A 232 -13.85 3.87 20.85
N TYR A 233 -12.64 4.02 20.32
CA TYR A 233 -11.55 3.07 20.50
C TYR A 233 -10.43 3.69 21.34
N ASP A 234 -9.81 2.87 22.19
CA ASP A 234 -8.45 3.16 22.63
C ASP A 234 -7.47 3.06 21.45
N SER A 235 -6.21 3.45 21.65
CA SER A 235 -5.21 3.45 20.58
C SER A 235 -4.99 2.08 19.92
N PHE A 236 -5.31 0.97 20.59
CA PHE A 236 -5.13 -0.39 20.08
C PHE A 236 -6.46 -1.07 19.72
N GLY A 237 -7.57 -0.33 19.63
CA GLY A 237 -8.83 -0.83 19.09
C GLY A 237 -9.77 -1.45 20.13
N ASN A 238 -9.53 -1.32 21.43
CA ASN A 238 -10.53 -1.69 22.43
C ASN A 238 -11.70 -0.71 22.36
N GLN A 239 -12.90 -1.21 22.10
CA GLN A 239 -14.10 -0.41 21.95
C GLN A 239 -14.86 -0.23 23.28
N THR A 240 -15.46 0.93 23.48
CA THR A 240 -16.26 1.26 24.68
C THR A 240 -17.70 0.75 24.60
N SER A 241 -18.20 0.49 23.40
CA SER A 241 -19.57 0.04 23.12
C SER A 241 -19.59 -0.92 21.93
N THR A 242 -20.68 -1.68 21.77
CA THR A 242 -20.86 -2.54 20.60
C THR A 242 -21.49 -1.75 19.47
N LEU A 243 -20.91 -1.82 18.27
CA LEU A 243 -21.49 -1.26 17.06
C LEU A 243 -22.54 -2.20 16.48
N ALA A 244 -23.54 -1.63 15.81
CA ALA A 244 -24.52 -2.39 15.02
C ALA A 244 -23.94 -2.91 13.68
N THR A 245 -22.66 -3.26 13.67
CA THR A 245 -21.91 -3.83 12.54
C THR A 245 -20.70 -4.57 13.08
N ARG A 246 -20.24 -5.60 12.37
CA ARG A 246 -18.96 -6.27 12.70
C ARG A 246 -17.75 -5.45 12.27
N TYR A 247 -17.90 -4.49 11.36
CA TYR A 247 -16.79 -3.69 10.84
C TYR A 247 -16.47 -2.54 11.78
N GLY A 248 -15.39 -2.66 12.54
CA GLY A 248 -15.01 -1.73 13.60
C GLY A 248 -13.64 -1.08 13.38
N PHE A 249 -12.70 -1.35 14.29
CA PHE A 249 -11.34 -0.79 14.29
C PHE A 249 -10.58 -1.13 13.00
N THR A 250 -10.00 -0.11 12.37
CA THR A 250 -9.40 -0.14 11.02
C THR A 250 -10.26 -0.84 9.95
N GLY A 251 -11.59 -0.77 10.14
CA GLY A 251 -12.58 -1.38 9.28
C GLY A 251 -12.60 -2.89 9.33
N ARG A 252 -12.04 -3.56 10.36
CA ARG A 252 -11.94 -5.03 10.46
C ARG A 252 -13.11 -5.67 11.16
N GLU A 253 -13.33 -6.95 10.83
CA GLU A 253 -14.46 -7.74 11.32
C GLU A 253 -14.22 -8.20 12.75
N ARG A 254 -14.93 -7.62 13.71
CA ARG A 254 -15.00 -8.13 15.07
C ARG A 254 -15.94 -9.34 15.14
N ASP A 255 -15.42 -10.44 15.66
CA ASP A 255 -16.25 -11.57 16.09
C ASP A 255 -16.82 -11.25 17.47
N ASP A 256 -18.15 -11.17 17.56
CA ASP A 256 -18.85 -10.74 18.77
C ASP A 256 -18.71 -11.72 19.94
N PHE A 257 -18.59 -13.02 19.63
CA PHE A 257 -18.43 -14.08 20.60
C PHE A 257 -17.05 -14.04 21.27
N THR A 258 -15.98 -14.03 20.48
CA THR A 258 -14.59 -14.01 21.00
C THR A 258 -14.12 -12.62 21.39
N GLY A 259 -14.73 -11.57 20.82
CA GLY A 259 -14.29 -10.19 20.91
C GLY A 259 -13.04 -9.87 20.08
N GLN A 260 -12.46 -10.85 19.38
CA GLN A 260 -11.28 -10.69 18.54
C GLN A 260 -11.67 -10.16 17.16
N MET A 261 -10.71 -9.55 16.48
CA MET A 261 -10.90 -9.01 15.13
C MET A 261 -10.22 -9.92 14.11
N TYR A 262 -10.95 -10.28 13.05
CA TYR A 262 -10.45 -11.05 11.94
C TYR A 262 -9.75 -10.12 10.93
N TYR A 263 -8.43 -10.24 10.86
CA TYR A 263 -7.53 -9.47 9.98
C TYR A 263 -7.10 -10.31 8.78
N ARG A 264 -7.97 -11.20 8.28
CA ARG A 264 -7.66 -12.15 7.18
C ARG A 264 -6.66 -13.22 7.58
N ALA A 265 -5.36 -12.93 7.52
CA ALA A 265 -4.33 -13.93 7.82
C ALA A 265 -4.28 -14.30 9.31
N ARG A 266 -4.66 -13.36 10.20
CA ARG A 266 -4.57 -13.52 11.65
C ARG A 266 -5.81 -13.01 12.37
N PHE A 267 -6.00 -13.45 13.61
CA PHE A 267 -6.92 -12.83 14.55
C PHE A 267 -6.16 -11.90 15.50
N TYR A 268 -6.73 -10.73 15.75
CA TYR A 268 -6.18 -9.68 16.60
C TYR A 268 -6.99 -9.57 17.90
N ASP A 269 -6.31 -9.63 19.05
CA ASP A 269 -6.90 -9.36 20.37
C ASP A 269 -6.49 -7.94 20.80
N ALA A 270 -7.45 -7.02 20.76
CA ALA A 270 -7.22 -5.61 21.08
C ALA A 270 -6.83 -5.39 22.56
N LYS A 271 -7.26 -6.27 23.48
CA LYS A 271 -6.98 -6.13 24.92
C LYS A 271 -5.46 -6.10 25.21
N PRO A 272 -4.69 -7.15 24.86
CA PRO A 272 -3.24 -7.10 24.91
C PRO A 272 -2.63 -6.30 23.73
N GLY A 273 -3.42 -6.02 22.68
CA GLY A 273 -3.00 -5.24 21.52
C GLY A 273 -2.07 -5.99 20.58
N ARG A 274 -2.35 -7.28 20.33
CA ARG A 274 -1.49 -8.16 19.51
C ARG A 274 -2.27 -9.24 18.76
N PHE A 275 -1.63 -9.84 17.76
CA PHE A 275 -2.17 -11.02 17.08
C PHE A 275 -2.13 -12.28 17.96
N THR A 276 -3.03 -13.23 17.71
CA THR A 276 -3.14 -14.48 18.47
C THR A 276 -2.31 -15.64 17.91
N SER A 277 -1.64 -15.41 16.78
CA SER A 277 -0.68 -16.30 16.13
C SER A 277 0.52 -15.49 15.62
N GLU A 278 1.63 -16.17 15.36
CA GLU A 278 2.76 -15.57 14.65
C GLU A 278 2.36 -15.17 13.22
N ASP A 279 3.09 -14.21 12.65
CA ASP A 279 2.95 -13.79 11.26
C ASP A 279 3.23 -14.96 10.31
N PRO A 280 2.27 -15.39 9.47
CA PRO A 280 2.47 -16.48 8.52
C PRO A 280 3.57 -16.21 7.49
N ILE A 281 3.90 -14.94 7.21
CA ILE A 281 5.01 -14.59 6.33
C ILE A 281 6.31 -14.29 7.10
N GLY A 282 6.31 -14.52 8.41
CA GLY A 282 7.44 -14.30 9.30
C GLY A 282 7.99 -12.89 9.20
N PHE A 283 9.32 -12.77 9.14
CA PHE A 283 10.01 -11.47 9.06
C PHE A 283 9.82 -10.75 7.72
N ALA A 284 9.19 -11.37 6.71
CA ALA A 284 8.85 -10.68 5.47
C ALA A 284 7.79 -9.57 5.69
N GLY A 285 7.05 -9.61 6.80
CA GLY A 285 6.16 -8.53 7.26
C GLY A 285 6.89 -7.26 7.74
N ALA A 286 8.23 -7.28 7.76
CA ALA A 286 9.11 -6.19 8.18
C ALA A 286 8.89 -5.73 9.65
N ASP A 287 8.41 -6.63 10.50
CA ASP A 287 8.38 -6.48 11.96
C ASP A 287 9.27 -7.59 12.58
N TYR A 288 10.03 -7.24 13.61
CA TYR A 288 10.90 -8.18 14.33
C TYR A 288 10.11 -8.99 15.38
N ASN A 289 8.90 -8.57 15.72
CA ASN A 289 8.01 -9.30 16.61
C ASN A 289 6.80 -9.81 15.83
N LEU A 290 6.74 -11.13 15.65
CA LEU A 290 5.74 -11.79 14.80
C LEU A 290 4.30 -11.72 15.32
N TYR A 291 4.08 -11.24 16.55
CA TYR A 291 2.75 -11.04 17.12
C TYR A 291 2.33 -9.57 17.16
N ASN A 292 3.26 -8.64 16.97
CA ASN A 292 2.96 -7.22 17.17
C ASN A 292 1.95 -6.72 16.15
N TYR A 293 1.05 -5.86 16.63
CA TYR A 293 0.20 -5.10 15.74
C TYR A 293 0.95 -3.84 15.30
N VAL A 294 1.23 -3.77 14.01
CA VAL A 294 1.75 -2.59 13.29
C VAL A 294 2.92 -1.88 13.99
N LYS A 295 3.91 -2.66 14.44
CA LYS A 295 5.11 -2.15 15.11
C LYS A 295 4.83 -1.33 16.37
N ASN A 296 3.72 -1.60 17.06
CA ASN A 296 3.22 -0.81 18.20
C ASN A 296 2.99 0.67 17.89
N ASN A 297 2.71 1.01 16.62
CA ASN A 297 2.36 2.37 16.21
C ASN A 297 0.97 2.41 15.52
N PRO A 298 -0.10 2.15 16.28
CA PRO A 298 -1.44 1.95 15.71
C PRO A 298 -2.11 3.25 15.26
N LEU A 299 -1.63 4.42 15.69
CA LEU A 299 -2.16 5.73 15.27
C LEU A 299 -1.73 6.08 13.85
N ASN A 300 -0.54 5.62 13.43
CA ASN A 300 0.07 5.99 12.17
C ASN A 300 0.20 4.81 11.19
N ARG A 301 -0.33 3.63 11.54
CA ARG A 301 -0.21 2.41 10.74
C ARG A 301 -1.44 1.53 10.88
N LYS A 302 -1.74 0.77 9.83
CA LYS A 302 -2.76 -0.29 9.84
C LYS A 302 -2.22 -1.52 9.12
N ASP A 303 -2.82 -2.68 9.36
CA ASP A 303 -2.51 -3.91 8.63
C ASP A 303 -3.79 -4.47 8.00
N PRO A 304 -4.11 -4.11 6.75
CA PRO A 304 -5.31 -4.64 6.09
C PRO A 304 -5.28 -6.17 5.93
N SER A 305 -4.09 -6.72 5.68
CA SER A 305 -3.91 -8.14 5.33
C SER A 305 -3.77 -9.09 6.52
N GLY A 306 -3.47 -8.53 7.70
CA GLY A 306 -2.97 -9.28 8.83
C GLY A 306 -1.58 -9.86 8.60
N ASN A 307 -0.75 -9.29 7.72
CA ASN A 307 0.63 -9.74 7.43
C ASN A 307 1.62 -8.57 7.32
N ILE A 308 1.15 -7.39 6.90
CA ILE A 308 2.03 -6.28 6.54
C ILE A 308 1.48 -4.98 7.14
N SER A 309 2.30 -4.38 7.99
CA SER A 309 2.06 -3.04 8.50
C SER A 309 2.27 -1.99 7.40
N LEU A 310 1.22 -1.27 7.05
CA LEU A 310 1.25 -0.15 6.11
C LEU A 310 1.15 1.18 6.88
N PRO A 311 1.97 2.18 6.52
CA PRO A 311 1.82 3.51 7.09
C PRO A 311 0.48 4.11 6.66
N PHE A 312 -0.18 4.74 7.62
CA PHE A 312 -1.24 5.70 7.39
C PHE A 312 -0.59 7.06 7.10
N LEU A 313 -0.06 7.21 5.89
CA LEU A 313 0.08 8.53 5.28
C LEU A 313 -1.21 8.75 4.51
N GLY A 314 -1.79 9.96 4.60
CA GLY A 314 -3.09 10.34 4.05
C GLY A 314 -3.21 10.18 2.53
N LEU A 315 -3.10 8.96 2.02
CA LEU A 315 -3.47 8.56 0.68
C LEU A 315 -4.93 8.12 0.74
N PRO A 316 -5.89 9.01 0.44
CA PRO A 316 -7.18 8.52 -0.01
C PRO A 316 -6.91 7.62 -1.22
N ASN A 317 -7.35 6.37 -1.14
CA ASN A 317 -7.24 5.36 -2.19
C ASN A 317 -5.81 4.79 -2.39
N LEU A 318 -5.55 3.63 -1.77
CA LEU A 318 -4.60 2.65 -2.31
C LEU A 318 -5.23 1.96 -3.54
N PHE A 319 -5.45 2.76 -4.58
CA PHE A 319 -5.16 2.49 -5.99
C PHE A 319 -4.94 3.86 -6.64
N PRO A 320 -3.81 4.53 -6.41
CA PRO A 320 -3.40 5.55 -7.35
C PRO A 320 -3.22 4.82 -8.68
N SER A 321 -3.93 5.25 -9.73
CA SER A 321 -3.45 5.06 -11.09
C SER A 321 -1.96 5.41 -11.08
N SER A 322 -1.12 4.42 -11.35
CA SER A 322 0.34 4.49 -11.32
C SER A 322 0.92 5.86 -11.69
N LYS A 323 1.25 6.69 -10.70
CA LYS A 323 2.20 7.80 -10.82
C LYS A 323 2.97 7.90 -9.51
N LYS A 324 4.07 7.13 -9.43
CA LYS A 324 5.06 7.19 -8.34
C LYS A 324 5.90 8.45 -8.53
N LYS A 325 5.58 9.51 -7.79
CA LYS A 325 6.26 10.81 -7.82
C LYS A 325 7.79 10.79 -7.56
N GLY A 326 8.40 9.66 -7.17
CA GLY A 326 9.85 9.53 -7.01
C GLY A 326 10.60 8.81 -8.14
N CYS A 327 9.96 7.88 -8.85
CA CYS A 327 10.54 7.30 -10.09
C CYS A 327 10.26 8.19 -11.31
N ASP A 328 9.25 9.06 -11.19
CA ASP A 328 8.78 9.94 -12.23
C ASP A 328 9.81 10.97 -12.69
N GLU A 329 10.65 11.55 -11.82
CA GLU A 329 11.58 12.61 -12.26
C GLU A 329 12.78 12.07 -13.05
N GLU A 330 13.42 11.00 -12.58
CA GLU A 330 14.49 10.33 -13.33
C GLU A 330 13.96 9.74 -14.63
N GLN A 331 12.78 9.10 -14.62
CA GLN A 331 12.18 8.54 -15.82
C GLN A 331 11.72 9.64 -16.79
N LYS A 332 11.12 10.73 -16.31
CA LYS A 332 10.77 11.89 -17.15
C LYS A 332 12.02 12.59 -17.68
N SER A 333 13.12 12.62 -16.94
CA SER A 333 14.42 13.14 -17.43
C SER A 333 14.97 12.26 -18.56
N CYS A 334 14.96 10.94 -18.39
CA CYS A 334 15.32 10.00 -19.46
C CYS A 334 14.41 10.18 -20.70
N GLU A 335 13.10 10.30 -20.53
CA GLU A 335 12.14 10.49 -21.63
C GLU A 335 12.37 11.83 -22.35
N ARG A 336 12.63 12.92 -21.62
CA ARG A 336 12.95 14.24 -22.20
C ARG A 336 14.25 14.21 -23.00
N ASP A 337 15.30 13.59 -22.48
CA ASP A 337 16.58 13.46 -23.18
C ASP A 337 16.46 12.56 -24.41
N LEU A 338 15.69 11.48 -24.32
CA LEU A 338 15.43 10.57 -25.45
C LEU A 338 14.73 11.31 -26.60
N GLU A 339 13.70 12.11 -26.29
CA GLU A 339 12.98 12.89 -27.29
C GLU A 339 13.82 14.02 -27.87
N LYS A 340 14.59 14.74 -27.03
CA LYS A 340 15.57 15.73 -27.52
C LYS A 340 16.59 15.08 -28.46
N MET A 341 17.12 13.91 -28.11
CA MET A 341 18.09 13.20 -28.93
C MET A 341 17.51 12.79 -30.29
N LYS A 342 16.30 12.22 -30.32
CA LYS A 342 15.59 11.89 -31.55
C LYS A 342 15.31 13.12 -32.41
N ALA A 343 14.96 14.24 -31.78
CA ALA A 343 14.72 15.50 -32.48
C ALA A 343 16.02 16.07 -33.09
N THR A 344 17.12 16.15 -32.32
CA THR A 344 18.43 16.60 -32.82
C THR A 344 18.94 15.70 -33.95
N PHE A 345 18.80 14.38 -33.80
CA PHE A 345 19.13 13.41 -34.85
C PHE A 345 18.33 13.66 -36.13
N SER A 346 16.99 13.76 -36.01
CA SER A 346 16.10 13.96 -37.15
C SER A 346 16.37 15.29 -37.86
N ALA A 347 16.61 16.36 -37.09
CA ALA A 347 16.98 17.66 -37.64
C ALA A 347 18.31 17.60 -38.40
N THR A 348 19.32 16.97 -37.81
CA THR A 348 20.65 16.83 -38.45
C THR A 348 20.56 16.02 -39.73
N VAL A 349 19.83 14.89 -39.72
CA VAL A 349 19.60 14.06 -40.90
C VAL A 349 18.81 14.81 -41.98
N SER A 350 17.83 15.62 -41.57
CA SER A 350 17.06 16.49 -42.48
C SER A 350 17.97 17.55 -43.12
N ASP A 351 18.81 18.22 -42.33
CA ASP A 351 19.76 19.21 -42.82
C ASP A 351 20.79 18.58 -43.77
N MET A 352 21.31 17.40 -43.44
CA MET A 352 22.19 16.64 -44.32
C MET A 352 21.50 16.30 -45.64
N THR A 353 20.20 15.99 -45.60
CA THR A 353 19.41 15.72 -46.82
C THR A 353 19.22 17.00 -47.63
N ALA A 354 18.85 18.10 -46.98
CA ALA A 354 18.65 19.40 -47.61
C ALA A 354 19.94 19.96 -48.24
N ASN A 355 21.09 19.69 -47.62
CA ASN A 355 22.41 20.11 -48.11
C ASN A 355 23.03 19.15 -49.14
N GLY A 356 22.35 18.06 -49.49
CA GLY A 356 22.84 17.07 -50.47
C GLY A 356 23.93 16.13 -49.92
N GLN A 357 24.16 16.13 -48.61
CA GLN A 357 25.13 15.25 -47.93
C GLN A 357 24.58 13.83 -47.74
N ARG A 358 23.26 13.67 -47.74
CA ARG A 358 22.52 12.41 -47.57
C ARG A 358 21.42 12.25 -48.63
N HIS A 359 21.20 11.02 -49.11
CA HIS A 359 20.03 10.67 -49.94
C HIS A 359 19.04 9.78 -49.15
N PRO A 360 17.72 10.09 -49.12
CA PRO A 360 16.75 9.39 -48.28
C PRO A 360 16.23 8.05 -48.85
N PHE A 361 16.58 7.68 -50.09
CA PHE A 361 16.14 6.43 -50.74
C PHE A 361 17.33 5.58 -51.23
N TYR A 362 17.27 4.26 -51.02
CA TYR A 362 18.08 3.26 -51.78
C TYR A 362 17.23 2.74 -52.96
N PRO A 363 17.79 2.42 -54.15
CA PRO A 363 19.21 2.40 -54.53
C PRO A 363 19.53 3.32 -55.72
N TYR A 364 20.80 3.74 -55.87
CA TYR A 364 21.41 3.69 -57.20
C TYR A 364 22.90 3.34 -57.08
N ASN A 365 23.23 2.22 -57.70
CA ASN A 365 24.57 1.70 -57.91
C ASN A 365 25.44 2.72 -58.66
N GLY A 366 26.65 2.94 -58.17
CA GLY A 366 27.80 3.07 -59.06
C GLY A 366 28.08 4.41 -59.76
N LEU A 367 27.77 5.57 -59.16
CA LEU A 367 28.36 6.84 -59.61
C LEU A 367 28.89 7.66 -58.43
N GLN A 368 30.07 7.30 -57.96
CA GLN A 368 31.00 8.29 -57.42
C GLN A 368 31.33 9.27 -58.56
N GLY A 369 31.13 10.57 -58.33
CA GLY A 369 31.64 11.63 -59.18
C GLY A 369 30.83 11.87 -60.46
N THR A 370 29.93 12.86 -60.42
CA THR A 370 29.58 13.75 -61.57
C THR A 370 28.42 14.70 -61.28
N ALA A 371 27.63 14.51 -60.20
CA ALA A 371 26.58 15.47 -59.82
C ALA A 371 27.09 16.71 -59.03
N ALA A 372 28.42 16.85 -58.84
CA ALA A 372 29.03 17.94 -58.10
C ALA A 372 29.35 19.20 -58.93
N LEU A 373 28.93 19.27 -60.20
CA LEU A 373 29.37 20.33 -61.11
C LEU A 373 28.27 21.31 -61.59
N LEU A 374 27.02 21.19 -61.13
CA LEU A 374 25.93 22.08 -61.59
C LEU A 374 25.03 22.67 -60.49
N THR A 375 25.20 22.32 -59.21
CA THR A 375 24.33 22.81 -58.12
C THR A 375 25.07 23.45 -56.94
N GLY A 376 26.41 23.48 -56.93
CA GLY A 376 27.20 24.10 -55.85
C GLY A 376 27.09 23.43 -54.48
N ARG A 377 26.58 22.19 -54.39
CA ARG A 377 26.43 21.42 -53.14
C ARG A 377 27.41 20.24 -53.09
N THR A 378 27.92 19.94 -51.89
CA THR A 378 28.97 18.93 -51.64
C THR A 378 28.53 17.51 -52.04
N PRO A 379 29.44 16.64 -52.53
CA PRO A 379 29.11 15.27 -52.92
C PRO A 379 28.65 14.42 -51.73
N TYR A 380 27.82 13.41 -52.01
CA TYR A 380 27.30 12.47 -51.01
C TYR A 380 28.42 11.81 -50.19
N MET A 381 28.24 11.76 -48.88
CA MET A 381 29.25 11.31 -47.94
C MET A 381 29.15 9.81 -47.66
N SER A 382 30.24 9.16 -47.24
CA SER A 382 30.22 7.74 -46.86
C SER A 382 29.33 7.52 -45.63
N CYS A 383 28.88 6.27 -45.39
CA CYS A 383 28.10 5.94 -44.20
C CYS A 383 28.83 6.31 -42.90
N PHE A 384 30.16 6.16 -42.87
CA PHE A 384 30.99 6.54 -41.74
C PHE A 384 31.05 8.06 -41.55
N ASP A 385 31.23 8.81 -42.64
CA ASP A 385 31.30 10.28 -42.57
C ASP A 385 29.96 10.89 -42.17
N GLN A 386 28.85 10.33 -42.67
CA GLN A 386 27.50 10.69 -42.24
C GLN A 386 27.30 10.41 -40.75
N ALA A 387 27.70 9.22 -40.27
CA ALA A 387 27.67 8.90 -38.84
C ALA A 387 28.57 9.82 -38.00
N SER A 388 29.74 10.21 -38.51
CA SER A 388 30.65 11.12 -37.82
C SER A 388 30.07 12.52 -37.66
N LEU A 389 29.50 13.09 -38.73
CA LEU A 389 28.82 14.39 -38.67
C LEU A 389 27.64 14.35 -37.70
N THR A 390 26.78 13.34 -37.82
CA THR A 390 25.62 13.22 -36.93
C THR A 390 26.05 13.03 -35.48
N ARG A 391 27.08 12.22 -35.20
CA ARG A 391 27.62 12.05 -33.84
C ARG A 391 28.14 13.36 -33.27
N ASN A 392 28.86 14.17 -34.05
CA ASN A 392 29.39 15.44 -33.58
C ASN A 392 28.27 16.43 -33.27
N ALA A 393 27.22 16.48 -34.10
CA ALA A 393 26.03 17.31 -33.85
C ALA A 393 25.28 16.86 -32.59
N LEU A 394 25.12 15.54 -32.40
CA LEU A 394 24.52 14.99 -31.19
C LEU A 394 25.37 15.29 -29.94
N SER A 395 26.69 15.16 -30.04
CA SER A 395 27.60 15.44 -28.91
C SER A 395 27.62 16.92 -28.50
N ALA A 396 27.24 17.81 -29.40
CA ALA A 396 27.06 19.24 -29.12
C ALA A 396 25.66 19.57 -28.53
N GLY A 397 24.74 18.60 -28.49
CA GLY A 397 23.42 18.76 -27.89
C GLY A 397 23.47 18.88 -26.37
N SER A 398 22.71 19.83 -25.82
CA SER A 398 22.57 19.99 -24.37
C SER A 398 21.49 19.06 -23.82
N TYR A 399 21.91 17.95 -23.20
CA TYR A 399 21.03 16.98 -22.53
C TYR A 399 21.12 17.12 -21.00
N GLU A 400 20.07 16.70 -20.30
CA GLU A 400 20.05 16.70 -18.83
C GLU A 400 21.02 15.67 -18.24
N ASN A 401 21.14 14.51 -18.88
CA ASN A 401 22.08 13.45 -18.54
C ASN A 401 23.23 13.40 -19.57
N PRO A 402 24.46 13.01 -19.19
CA PRO A 402 25.55 12.83 -20.15
C PRO A 402 25.26 11.67 -21.11
N TRP A 403 25.63 11.81 -22.38
CA TRP A 403 25.47 10.75 -23.39
C TRP A 403 26.80 10.40 -24.05
N ASN A 404 27.03 9.11 -24.26
CA ASN A 404 28.18 8.57 -24.97
C ASN A 404 27.73 8.02 -26.32
N PHE A 405 28.46 8.37 -27.38
CA PHE A 405 28.12 7.99 -28.75
C PHE A 405 29.25 7.16 -29.36
N ASN A 406 28.96 5.88 -29.61
CA ASN A 406 29.91 4.93 -30.18
C ASN A 406 29.49 4.53 -31.58
N PHE A 407 30.45 4.30 -32.47
CA PHE A 407 30.14 3.71 -33.77
C PHE A 407 29.93 2.21 -33.64
N GLU A 408 28.90 1.70 -34.29
CA GLU A 408 28.67 0.27 -34.50
C GLU A 408 28.70 -0.01 -36.00
N GLN A 409 29.42 -1.05 -36.43
CA GLN A 409 29.51 -1.43 -37.83
C GLN A 409 28.86 -2.80 -38.09
N SER A 410 28.30 -3.00 -39.28
CA SER A 410 27.75 -4.29 -39.68
C SER A 410 28.87 -5.32 -39.87
N THR A 411 28.70 -6.53 -39.33
CA THR A 411 29.70 -7.62 -39.42
C THR A 411 29.56 -8.51 -40.67
N ILE A 412 28.73 -8.15 -41.64
CA ILE A 412 28.46 -9.00 -42.83
C ILE A 412 29.61 -8.85 -43.84
N PRO A 413 30.38 -9.90 -44.16
CA PRO A 413 31.50 -9.82 -45.09
C PRO A 413 31.13 -10.43 -46.44
N PHE A 414 30.51 -9.70 -47.36
CA PHE A 414 30.46 -10.12 -48.77
C PHE A 414 30.44 -8.91 -49.73
N THR A 415 31.55 -8.81 -50.47
CA THR A 415 31.76 -8.25 -51.82
C THR A 415 31.01 -6.95 -52.18
N ASP A 416 31.81 -5.87 -52.26
CA ASP A 416 31.59 -4.62 -52.99
C ASP A 416 30.76 -3.49 -52.33
N TRP A 417 30.51 -3.55 -51.02
CA TRP A 417 29.88 -2.45 -50.28
C TRP A 417 30.60 -2.16 -48.95
N HIS A 418 30.92 -0.88 -48.69
CA HIS A 418 31.54 -0.43 -47.44
C HIS A 418 30.70 -0.83 -46.21
N PRO A 419 31.31 -1.13 -45.04
CA PRO A 419 30.57 -1.50 -43.84
C PRO A 419 29.62 -0.38 -43.42
N HIS A 420 28.35 -0.73 -43.21
CA HIS A 420 27.34 0.23 -42.76
C HIS A 420 27.63 0.63 -41.31
N THR A 421 27.62 1.93 -41.02
CA THR A 421 27.97 2.47 -39.69
C THR A 421 26.75 3.12 -39.03
N TRP A 422 26.40 2.65 -37.85
CA TRP A 422 25.40 3.21 -36.95
C TRP A 422 26.05 3.95 -35.78
N ILE A 423 25.26 4.78 -35.09
CA ILE A 423 25.65 5.39 -33.83
C ILE A 423 24.84 4.73 -32.70
N ARG A 424 25.52 4.12 -31.73
CA ARG A 424 24.94 3.70 -30.46
C ARG A 424 25.04 4.84 -29.47
N ALA A 425 23.90 5.42 -29.10
CA ALA A 425 23.81 6.44 -28.08
C ALA A 425 23.43 5.81 -26.73
N VAL A 426 24.30 5.96 -25.73
CA VAL A 426 24.13 5.38 -24.40
C VAL A 426 24.16 6.51 -23.37
N SER A 427 23.09 6.64 -22.59
CA SER A 427 23.04 7.59 -21.48
C SER A 427 23.96 7.14 -20.34
N GLY A 428 24.59 8.10 -19.66
CA GLY A 428 25.32 7.88 -18.42
C GLY A 428 24.42 7.52 -17.23
N ASN A 429 23.10 7.70 -17.36
CA ASN A 429 22.14 7.13 -16.43
C ASN A 429 21.77 5.71 -16.87
N PRO A 430 22.11 4.67 -16.08
CA PRO A 430 21.91 3.26 -16.45
C PRO A 430 20.45 2.84 -16.55
N LYS A 431 19.50 3.68 -16.07
CA LYS A 431 18.07 3.43 -16.18
C LYS A 431 17.47 3.92 -17.52
N CYS A 432 18.18 4.75 -18.28
CA CYS A 432 17.70 5.22 -19.58
C CYS A 432 17.95 4.17 -20.67
N LYS A 433 17.03 4.06 -21.64
CA LYS A 433 17.22 3.19 -22.82
C LYS A 433 18.35 3.72 -23.72
N SER A 434 19.14 2.82 -24.30
CA SER A 434 20.09 3.16 -25.37
C SER A 434 19.40 3.17 -26.74
N LEU A 435 19.85 4.04 -27.63
CA LEU A 435 19.32 4.17 -28.99
C LEU A 435 20.35 3.74 -30.02
N ARG A 436 19.86 3.12 -31.11
CA ARG A 436 20.64 2.90 -32.33
C ARG A 436 20.15 3.85 -33.41
N LEU A 437 21.02 4.76 -33.83
CA LEU A 437 20.72 5.81 -34.79
C LEU A 437 21.37 5.47 -36.13
N ASP A 438 20.56 5.45 -37.19
CA ASP A 438 21.02 5.18 -38.56
C ASP A 438 20.86 6.44 -39.41
N PRO A 439 21.88 7.32 -39.49
CA PRO A 439 21.80 8.55 -40.27
C PRO A 439 21.49 8.30 -41.74
N TRP A 440 21.99 7.19 -42.29
CA TRP A 440 21.75 6.85 -43.69
C TRP A 440 20.27 6.55 -43.93
N LYS A 441 19.67 5.65 -43.13
CA LYS A 441 18.24 5.35 -43.24
C LYS A 441 17.33 6.45 -42.68
N GLY A 442 17.88 7.34 -41.87
CA GLY A 442 17.12 8.36 -41.15
C GLY A 442 16.18 7.76 -40.11
N THR A 443 16.53 6.59 -39.59
CA THR A 443 15.68 5.83 -38.67
C THR A 443 16.32 5.70 -37.29
N VAL A 444 15.48 5.67 -36.27
CA VAL A 444 15.85 5.40 -34.88
C VAL A 444 15.33 4.02 -34.50
N GLY A 445 16.21 3.12 -34.06
CA GLY A 445 15.85 1.81 -33.53
C GLY A 445 16.01 1.77 -32.00
N ASP A 446 15.03 1.17 -31.32
CA ASP A 446 15.16 0.81 -29.91
C ASP A 446 16.15 -0.35 -29.79
N SER A 447 17.19 -0.20 -28.97
CA SER A 447 18.24 -1.22 -28.79
C SER A 447 17.78 -2.43 -27.95
N ALA A 448 16.49 -2.73 -27.90
CA ALA A 448 15.93 -3.85 -27.15
C ALA A 448 16.05 -5.19 -27.91
N PHE A 449 17.17 -5.40 -28.60
CA PHE A 449 17.69 -6.73 -28.92
C PHE A 449 18.93 -6.94 -28.06
N LEU A 450 18.69 -7.37 -26.82
CA LEU A 450 19.67 -8.14 -26.07
C LEU A 450 19.70 -9.54 -26.72
N LEU A 451 20.84 -9.92 -27.29
CA LEU A 451 21.33 -11.28 -27.10
C LEU A 451 22.12 -11.29 -25.80
#